data_AF-A0ABD0P449-F1
#
_entry.id   AF-A0ABD0P449-F1
#
_cell.length_a   1.000
_cell.length_b   1.000
_cell.length_c   1.000
_cell.angle_alpha   90.00
_cell.angle_beta   90.00
_cell.angle_gamma   90.00
#
_symmetry.space_group_name_H-M   'P 1'
#
loop_
_entity.id
_entity.type
_entity.pdbx_description
1 polymer ?
#
loop_
_entity_poly.entity_id
_entity_poly.type
_entity_poly.pdbx_seq_one_letter_code
_entity_poly.pdbx_strand_id
1 'polypeptide(L)'
;GNGQSVQTDPSKSGFVGDTVELRCVFINGKPPVKISQVTWQKLINGTKQNVATANPALGVSVLPPFKDRVSFKHPAVRQRTPSSLEDTTIVFSNLRLSDEAAYICEYTTFPAGNRENMVNLTVF
;
A
#
# COMPACT_ATOMS: atom_id res chain seq x y z
N GLY A 1 17.13 8.01 -14.76
CA GLY A 1 17.05 6.56 -14.46
C GLY A 1 15.81 6.02 -15.12
N ASN A 2 15.92 4.98 -15.94
CA ASN A 2 14.84 4.52 -16.84
C ASN A 2 14.01 3.36 -16.27
N GLY A 3 14.21 2.99 -15.01
CA GLY A 3 13.56 1.85 -14.36
C GLY A 3 12.32 2.24 -13.55
N GLN A 4 11.39 1.31 -13.40
CA GLN A 4 10.25 1.46 -12.51
C GLN A 4 10.69 1.36 -11.06
N SER A 5 10.03 2.08 -10.17
CA SER A 5 10.28 1.96 -8.73
C SER A 5 9.02 2.22 -7.92
N VAL A 6 9.01 1.72 -6.69
CA VAL A 6 7.99 2.07 -5.69
C VAL A 6 8.65 2.97 -4.66
N GLN A 7 8.05 4.12 -4.42
CA GLN A 7 8.51 5.09 -3.43
C GLN A 7 7.60 5.06 -2.21
N THR A 8 8.20 4.79 -1.06
CA THR A 8 7.59 4.83 0.27
C THR A 8 8.35 5.83 1.13
N ASP A 9 7.77 6.20 2.28
CA ASP A 9 8.54 6.83 3.35
C ASP A 9 9.49 5.77 3.96
N PRO A 10 10.72 6.15 4.39
CA PRO A 10 11.65 5.18 4.99
C PRO A 10 11.11 4.62 6.32
N SER A 11 10.42 5.46 7.09
CA SER A 11 9.73 5.08 8.32
C SER A 11 8.57 6.03 8.60
N LYS A 12 7.65 5.57 9.44
CA LYS A 12 6.53 6.34 9.97
C LYS A 12 6.38 6.01 11.44
N SER A 13 5.97 7.00 12.23
CA SER A 13 5.63 6.80 13.63
C SER A 13 4.30 7.46 13.97
N GLY A 14 3.66 6.97 15.03
CA GLY A 14 2.46 7.52 15.61
C GLY A 14 2.22 6.95 17.02
N PHE A 15 1.28 7.53 17.75
CA PHE A 15 0.85 7.03 19.05
C PHE A 15 -0.38 6.14 18.92
N VAL A 16 -0.66 5.31 19.93
CA VAL A 16 -1.93 4.58 20.02
C VAL A 16 -3.11 5.54 19.86
N GLY A 17 -4.05 5.18 18.99
CA GLY A 17 -5.22 6.00 18.64
C GLY A 17 -5.00 6.97 17.48
N ASP A 18 -3.75 7.24 17.07
CA ASP A 18 -3.46 8.16 15.97
C ASP A 18 -3.98 7.66 14.63
N THR A 19 -4.05 8.61 13.69
CA THR A 19 -4.19 8.32 12.26
C THR A 19 -2.92 8.71 11.54
N VAL A 20 -2.35 7.78 10.79
CA VAL A 20 -1.14 7.99 9.99
C VAL A 20 -1.41 7.69 8.52
N GLU A 21 -0.59 8.26 7.65
CA GLU A 21 -0.54 7.89 6.24
C GLU A 21 0.73 7.09 5.96
N LEU A 22 0.58 5.94 5.29
CA LEU A 22 1.69 5.17 4.76
C LEU A 22 1.78 5.46 3.26
N ARG A 23 2.71 6.34 2.88
CA ARG A 23 2.89 6.77 1.50
C ARG A 23 3.34 5.60 0.62
N CYS A 24 2.73 5.46 -0.55
CA CYS A 24 3.20 4.54 -1.56
C CYS A 24 2.85 5.00 -2.99
N VAL A 25 3.89 5.31 -3.78
CA VAL A 25 3.78 5.87 -5.12
C VAL A 25 4.61 5.07 -6.11
N PHE A 26 4.02 4.69 -7.24
CA PHE A 26 4.71 4.01 -8.33
C PHE A 26 5.27 5.00 -9.34
N ILE A 27 6.58 4.95 -9.54
CA ILE A 27 7.27 5.68 -10.61
C ILE A 27 7.36 4.75 -11.80
N ASN A 28 6.62 5.09 -12.85
CA ASN A 28 6.59 4.29 -14.06
C ASN A 28 7.87 4.46 -14.90
N GLY A 29 8.20 3.43 -15.66
CA GLY A 29 9.31 3.43 -16.60
C GLY A 29 8.99 4.15 -17.91
N LYS A 30 9.97 4.14 -18.81
CA LYS A 30 9.81 4.57 -20.21
C LYS A 30 10.31 3.42 -21.11
N PRO A 31 9.44 2.76 -21.89
CA PRO A 31 7.99 2.96 -22.02
C PRO A 31 7.22 2.59 -20.72
N PRO A 32 6.00 3.14 -20.52
CA PRO A 32 5.21 2.86 -19.34
C PRO A 32 4.68 1.42 -19.37
N VAL A 33 4.57 0.82 -18.19
CA VAL A 33 3.86 -0.44 -17.98
C VAL A 33 2.46 -0.21 -17.45
N LYS A 34 1.62 -1.26 -17.50
CA LYS A 34 0.32 -1.27 -16.86
C LYS A 34 0.41 -1.85 -15.45
N ILE A 35 -0.19 -1.17 -14.48
CA ILE A 35 -0.42 -1.70 -13.12
C ILE A 35 -1.64 -2.62 -13.18
N SER A 36 -1.47 -3.89 -12.81
CA SER A 36 -2.56 -4.87 -12.76
C SER A 36 -3.18 -4.99 -11.37
N GLN A 37 -2.39 -4.78 -10.32
CA GLN A 37 -2.84 -4.83 -8.94
C GLN A 37 -1.86 -4.10 -8.02
N VAL A 38 -2.37 -3.57 -6.92
CA VAL A 38 -1.55 -3.13 -5.78
C VAL A 38 -1.97 -3.87 -4.53
N THR A 39 -1.00 -4.39 -3.79
CA THR A 39 -1.23 -5.14 -2.55
C THR A 39 -0.41 -4.50 -1.43
N TRP A 40 -1.09 -4.05 -0.38
CA TRP A 40 -0.48 -3.73 0.90
C TRP A 40 -0.42 -4.99 1.76
N GLN A 41 0.74 -5.22 2.38
CA GLN A 41 0.99 -6.37 3.23
C GLN A 41 1.70 -5.94 4.50
N LYS A 42 1.48 -6.68 5.58
CA LYS A 42 2.20 -6.54 6.84
C LYS A 42 3.16 -7.70 6.98
N LEU A 43 4.42 -7.42 7.34
CA LEU A 43 5.42 -8.45 7.59
C LEU A 43 5.37 -8.85 9.07
N ILE A 44 5.08 -10.12 9.34
CA ILE A 44 5.02 -10.69 10.69
C ILE A 44 5.88 -11.95 10.71
N ASN A 45 6.96 -11.95 11.48
CA ASN A 45 7.87 -13.10 11.63
C ASN A 45 8.31 -13.69 10.27
N GLY A 46 8.65 -12.82 9.31
CA GLY A 46 9.04 -13.21 7.95
C GLY A 46 7.89 -13.62 7.02
N THR A 47 6.65 -13.66 7.50
CA THR A 47 5.46 -14.00 6.71
C THR A 47 4.72 -12.74 6.27
N LYS A 48 4.35 -12.66 4.99
CA LYS A 48 3.54 -11.56 4.44
C LYS A 48 2.04 -11.84 4.69
N GLN A 49 1.39 -10.97 5.45
CA GLN A 49 -0.06 -10.98 5.64
C GLN A 49 -0.69 -9.85 4.82
N ASN A 50 -1.68 -10.16 3.98
CA ASN A 50 -2.36 -9.14 3.18
C ASN A 50 -3.19 -8.19 4.07
N VAL A 51 -3.10 -6.89 3.78
CA VAL A 51 -3.78 -5.79 4.47
C VAL A 51 -4.91 -5.26 3.59
N ALA A 52 -4.55 -4.79 2.40
CA ALA A 52 -5.47 -4.21 1.44
C ALA A 52 -5.01 -4.50 0.00
N THR A 53 -5.96 -4.58 -0.92
CA THR A 53 -5.70 -4.81 -2.34
C THR A 53 -6.54 -3.84 -3.16
N ALA A 54 -5.95 -3.25 -4.19
CA ALA A 54 -6.64 -2.48 -5.22
C ALA A 54 -6.39 -3.11 -6.59
N ASN A 55 -7.47 -3.42 -7.31
CA ASN A 55 -7.43 -4.03 -8.62
C ASN A 55 -8.33 -3.23 -9.58
N PRO A 56 -7.84 -2.82 -10.78
CA PRO A 56 -8.63 -2.03 -11.73
C PRO A 56 -9.96 -2.67 -12.16
N ALA A 57 -10.05 -4.01 -12.15
CA ALA A 57 -11.23 -4.76 -12.57
C ALA A 57 -12.11 -5.23 -11.40
N LEU A 58 -11.53 -5.53 -10.25
CA LEU A 58 -12.23 -6.10 -9.09
C LEU A 58 -12.49 -5.08 -7.97
N GLY A 59 -11.96 -3.86 -8.08
CA GLY A 59 -12.09 -2.82 -7.08
C GLY A 59 -11.13 -3.02 -5.89
N VAL A 60 -11.58 -2.61 -4.70
CA VAL A 60 -10.78 -2.61 -3.47
C VAL A 60 -11.27 -3.66 -2.48
N SER A 61 -10.33 -4.31 -1.80
CA SER A 61 -10.58 -5.19 -0.66
C SER A 61 -9.66 -4.82 0.50
N VAL A 62 -10.19 -4.77 1.73
CA VAL A 62 -9.41 -4.58 2.96
C VAL A 62 -9.73 -5.75 3.89
N LEU A 63 -8.70 -6.47 4.32
CA LEU A 63 -8.86 -7.70 5.10
C LEU A 63 -8.91 -7.42 6.61
N PRO A 64 -9.62 -8.23 7.40
CA PRO A 64 -9.49 -8.21 8.86
C PRO A 64 -8.04 -8.51 9.30
N PRO A 65 -7.55 -7.90 10.40
CA PRO A 65 -8.22 -6.97 11.31
C PRO A 65 -8.08 -5.48 10.91
N PHE A 66 -7.70 -5.20 9.66
CA PHE A 66 -7.48 -3.84 9.15
C PHE A 66 -8.75 -3.19 8.60
N LYS A 67 -9.79 -3.99 8.41
CA LYS A 67 -11.14 -3.52 8.06
C LYS A 67 -11.55 -2.40 9.02
N ASP A 68 -12.16 -1.36 8.46
CA ASP A 68 -12.62 -0.13 9.14
C ASP A 68 -11.49 0.80 9.67
N ARG A 69 -10.22 0.38 9.61
CA ARG A 69 -9.06 1.17 10.05
C ARG A 69 -8.12 1.56 8.92
N VAL A 70 -8.11 0.79 7.84
CA VAL A 70 -7.29 1.07 6.65
C VAL A 70 -8.20 1.44 5.48
N SER A 71 -7.84 2.53 4.79
CA SER A 71 -8.48 2.92 3.54
C SER A 71 -7.47 3.54 2.59
N PHE A 72 -7.70 3.43 1.28
CA PHE A 72 -6.90 4.17 0.31
C PHE A 72 -7.23 5.67 0.39
N LYS A 73 -6.21 6.51 0.50
CA LYS A 73 -6.34 7.97 0.61
C LYS A 73 -7.11 8.54 -0.58
N HIS A 74 -6.69 8.19 -1.78
CA HIS A 74 -7.22 8.75 -3.01
C HIS A 74 -8.58 8.16 -3.39
N PRO A 75 -9.62 8.99 -3.63
CA PRO A 75 -10.93 8.52 -4.07
C PRO A 75 -10.88 7.72 -5.37
N ALA A 76 -9.96 8.06 -6.29
CA ALA A 76 -9.78 7.37 -7.57
C ALA A 76 -9.45 5.88 -7.41
N VAL A 77 -8.75 5.51 -6.33
CA VAL A 77 -8.42 4.11 -6.00
C VAL A 77 -9.64 3.37 -5.45
N ARG A 78 -10.55 4.07 -4.77
CA ARG A 78 -11.73 3.49 -4.08
C ARG A 78 -12.94 3.28 -5.01
N GLN A 79 -12.85 3.70 -6.26
CA GLN A 79 -13.90 3.49 -7.25
C GLN A 79 -14.07 1.99 -7.56
N ARG A 80 -15.25 1.60 -8.02
CA ARG A 80 -15.53 0.21 -8.44
C ARG A 80 -14.56 -0.27 -9.52
N THR A 81 -14.17 0.63 -10.41
CA THR A 81 -13.14 0.44 -11.44
C THR A 81 -12.10 1.56 -11.29
N PRO A 82 -11.04 1.35 -10.48
CA PRO A 82 -10.02 2.36 -10.22
C PRO A 82 -9.44 2.96 -11.49
N SER A 83 -9.50 4.30 -11.62
CA SER A 83 -9.03 5.00 -12.82
C SER A 83 -7.52 5.28 -12.81
N SER A 84 -6.88 5.21 -11.64
CA SER A 84 -5.45 5.44 -11.42
C SER A 84 -5.02 4.69 -10.17
N LEU A 85 -3.86 4.04 -10.26
CA LEU A 85 -3.23 3.31 -9.14
C LEU A 85 -1.81 3.80 -8.88
N GLU A 86 -1.36 4.88 -9.50
CA GLU A 86 0.01 5.40 -9.34
C GLU A 86 0.32 5.88 -7.92
N ASP A 87 -0.71 6.31 -7.18
CA ASP A 87 -0.62 6.62 -5.75
C ASP A 87 -1.66 5.81 -4.99
N THR A 88 -1.17 4.83 -4.22
CA THR A 88 -1.96 3.94 -3.37
C THR A 88 -1.63 4.14 -1.90
N THR A 89 -1.29 5.37 -1.53
CA THR A 89 -1.13 5.77 -0.13
C THR A 89 -2.37 5.36 0.66
N ILE A 90 -2.14 4.69 1.79
CA ILE A 90 -3.22 4.31 2.71
C ILE A 90 -3.26 5.24 3.92
N VAL A 91 -4.47 5.53 4.38
CA VAL A 91 -4.74 6.11 5.68
C VAL A 91 -5.00 4.97 6.65
N PHE A 92 -4.23 4.94 7.73
CA PHE A 92 -4.33 3.96 8.80
C PHE A 92 -4.74 4.68 10.09
N SER A 93 -6.01 4.51 10.48
CA SER A 93 -6.60 5.14 11.65
C SER A 93 -6.64 4.23 12.86
N ASN A 94 -6.74 4.85 14.05
CA ASN A 94 -6.86 4.17 15.33
C ASN A 94 -5.76 3.12 15.51
N LEU A 95 -4.51 3.59 15.47
CA LEU A 95 -3.32 2.76 15.64
C LEU A 95 -3.34 2.01 16.98
N ARG A 96 -2.78 0.81 16.96
CA ARG A 96 -2.61 -0.09 18.11
C ARG A 96 -1.15 -0.49 18.20
N LEU A 97 -0.67 -0.82 19.40
CA LEU A 97 0.69 -1.34 19.58
C LEU A 97 0.98 -2.56 18.69
N SER A 98 -0.02 -3.41 18.49
CA SER A 98 0.11 -4.58 17.60
C SER A 98 0.22 -4.22 16.12
N ASP A 99 -0.01 -2.98 15.70
CA ASP A 99 0.17 -2.53 14.32
C ASP A 99 1.63 -2.20 13.99
N GLU A 100 2.52 -2.08 14.98
CA GLU A 100 3.96 -1.93 14.75
C GLU A 100 4.50 -3.09 13.91
N ALA A 101 5.06 -2.76 12.74
CA ALA A 101 5.63 -3.72 11.79
C ALA A 101 6.27 -2.99 10.60
N ALA A 102 6.99 -3.76 9.78
CA ALA A 102 7.26 -3.37 8.40
C ALA A 102 5.99 -3.64 7.54
N TYR A 103 5.57 -2.63 6.79
CA TYR A 103 4.51 -2.73 5.79
C TYR A 103 5.12 -2.68 4.40
N ILE A 104 4.63 -3.55 3.52
CA ILE A 104 5.09 -3.73 2.16
C ILE A 104 4.01 -3.22 1.24
N CYS A 105 4.38 -2.38 0.28
CA CYS A 105 3.51 -1.97 -0.81
C CYS A 105 4.04 -2.58 -2.10
N GLU A 106 3.32 -3.57 -2.63
CA GLU A 106 3.66 -4.31 -3.84
C GLU A 106 2.76 -3.91 -5.00
N TYR A 107 3.39 -3.49 -6.10
CA TYR A 107 2.77 -3.26 -7.40
C TYR A 107 3.03 -4.46 -8.30
N THR A 108 1.97 -5.14 -8.72
CA THR A 108 2.02 -6.10 -9.82
C THR A 108 1.85 -5.33 -11.12
N THR A 109 2.79 -5.52 -12.06
CA THR A 109 2.76 -4.85 -13.36
C THR A 109 2.91 -5.83 -14.51
N PHE A 110 2.37 -5.46 -15.66
CA PHE A 110 2.53 -6.21 -16.90
C PHE A 110 3.22 -5.34 -17.96
N PRO A 111 4.25 -5.86 -18.67
CA PRO A 111 4.83 -7.22 -18.55
C PRO A 111 5.99 -7.33 -17.54
N ALA A 112 6.33 -6.26 -16.82
CA ALA A 112 7.60 -6.15 -16.09
C ALA A 112 7.65 -6.83 -14.70
N GLY A 113 6.58 -7.50 -14.29
CA GLY A 113 6.48 -8.20 -13.01
C GLY A 113 6.27 -7.26 -11.82
N ASN A 114 6.66 -7.72 -10.63
CA ASN A 114 6.38 -7.02 -9.38
C ASN A 114 7.46 -5.98 -9.04
N ARG A 115 7.04 -4.89 -8.41
CA ARG A 115 7.92 -3.94 -7.71
C ARG A 115 7.35 -3.70 -6.34
N GLU A 116 8.19 -3.72 -5.32
CA GLU A 116 7.76 -3.43 -3.97
C GLU A 116 8.75 -2.51 -3.26
N ASN A 117 8.25 -1.83 -2.24
CA ASN A 117 9.07 -1.14 -1.26
C ASN A 117 8.37 -1.22 0.10
N MET A 118 9.10 -0.89 1.16
CA MET A 118 8.64 -1.06 2.53
C MET A 118 8.65 0.27 3.29
N VAL A 119 7.83 0.33 4.33
CA VAL A 119 7.82 1.40 5.33
C VAL A 119 7.73 0.76 6.71
N ASN A 120 8.62 1.15 7.62
CA ASN A 120 8.55 0.71 9.01
C ASN A 120 7.61 1.62 9.78
N LEU A 121 6.55 1.06 10.37
CA LEU A 121 5.64 1.76 11.26
C LEU A 121 6.00 1.44 12.71
N THR A 122 6.39 2.45 13.47
CA THR A 122 6.63 2.38 14.93
C THR A 122 5.44 2.97 15.67
N VAL A 123 4.97 2.31 16.72
CA VAL A 123 3.81 2.77 17.50
C VAL A 123 4.20 2.98 18.96
N PHE A 124 3.92 4.18 19.48
CA PHE A 124 4.19 4.59 20.87
C PHE A 124 2.94 4.58 21.75
#